data_AF-A0AAV1KCN3-F1
#
_entry.id   AF-A0AAV1KCN3-F1
#
_cell.length_a   1.000
_cell.length_b   1.000
_cell.length_c   1.000
_cell.angle_alpha   90.00
_cell.angle_beta   90.00
_cell.angle_gamma   90.00
#
_symmetry.space_group_name_H-M   'P 1'
#
loop_
_entity.id
_entity.type
_entity.pdbx_description
1 polymer ?
#
loop_
_entity_poly.entity_id
_entity_poly.type
_entity_poly.pdbx_seq_one_letter_code
_entity_poly.pdbx_strand_id
1 'polypeptide(L)'
;MDLNIIYGYIVVLTLQTLGASTQMCPDDLNCVCRGTSIECNCNINGQSVKIDTLPGVYMNIKCENIATFNYSKLPQCVDRIGNLKSGVRENGMLQNNETTIKTPTKEVLVDNKNLICGCQNFWFLDFVQTHWKTKVAEVDFKHCNIWSFTVCYMTFYIMIFIIATFMVIAVIVTFMYFIYKQKVNAFLKRICFNLFRHTFYKKEDKKIVVKYSIFDEEFVLQEIIPGLKDYDNAKIIMKPVMTHKNNLMKKIMSENGIEMTFVIFSPNYLMTTYSQVNIKKIRGEMLKAKNTVYIFVDIGPDNSIYAFLKEQRDPQISILWNELNFWGKVMDISSRDFQNRIKDRKSENASVKKLKKVKFSSKKSFMRLSDWPHFETFETFAHSQV
;
A
#
# COMPACT_ATOMS: atom_id res chain seq x y z
N MET A 1 -0.76 3.45 -4.44
CA MET A 1 -0.30 2.73 -5.64
C MET A 1 0.06 3.80 -6.63
N ASP A 2 1.36 4.02 -6.80
CA ASP A 2 1.87 5.16 -7.55
C ASP A 2 1.65 4.96 -9.04
N LEU A 3 1.26 6.04 -9.72
CA LEU A 3 0.98 6.07 -11.16
C LEU A 3 2.15 5.46 -11.99
N ASN A 4 3.36 5.58 -11.46
CA ASN A 4 4.59 5.06 -12.05
C ASN A 4 4.62 3.53 -12.15
N ILE A 5 3.96 2.81 -11.23
CA ILE A 5 3.91 1.34 -11.25
C ILE A 5 2.99 0.85 -12.37
N ILE A 6 1.86 1.54 -12.58
CA ILE A 6 0.92 1.22 -13.66
C ILE A 6 1.57 1.53 -15.02
N TYR A 7 2.28 2.65 -15.13
CA TYR A 7 3.01 3.01 -16.35
C TYR A 7 4.12 2.00 -16.67
N GLY A 8 4.85 1.54 -15.64
CA GLY A 8 5.85 0.48 -15.81
C GLY A 8 5.24 -0.83 -16.33
N TYR A 9 4.06 -1.22 -15.83
CA TYR A 9 3.38 -2.44 -16.27
C TYR A 9 2.92 -2.36 -17.73
N ILE A 10 2.39 -1.20 -18.15
CA ILE A 10 1.97 -0.97 -19.56
C ILE A 10 3.19 -1.02 -20.48
N VAL A 11 4.30 -0.37 -20.10
CA VAL A 11 5.54 -0.36 -20.88
C VAL A 11 6.10 -1.77 -21.03
N VAL A 12 6.15 -2.56 -19.96
CA VAL A 12 6.62 -3.96 -20.00
C VAL A 12 5.72 -4.84 -20.87
N LEU A 13 4.39 -4.68 -20.79
CA LEU A 13 3.45 -5.40 -21.66
C LEU A 13 3.64 -5.03 -23.14
N THR A 14 3.85 -3.75 -23.45
CA THR A 14 4.14 -3.33 -24.83
C THR A 14 5.52 -3.77 -25.33
N LEU A 15 6.50 -3.92 -24.44
CA LEU A 15 7.82 -4.45 -24.79
C LEU A 15 7.81 -5.97 -25.00
N GLN A 16 6.98 -6.71 -24.27
CA GLN A 16 6.83 -8.16 -24.46
C GLN A 16 6.13 -8.51 -25.78
N THR A 17 5.22 -7.67 -26.28
CA THR A 17 4.60 -7.89 -27.60
C THR A 17 5.50 -7.53 -28.77
N LEU A 18 6.49 -6.64 -28.57
CA LEU A 18 7.49 -6.27 -29.59
C LEU A 18 8.77 -7.14 -29.55
N GLY A 19 9.09 -7.76 -28.41
CA GLY A 19 10.30 -8.54 -28.22
C GLY A 19 10.26 -10.00 -28.73
N ALA A 20 9.11 -10.49 -29.20
CA ALA A 20 8.94 -11.89 -29.62
C ALA A 20 9.35 -12.18 -31.08
N SER A 21 9.92 -11.21 -31.80
CA SER A 21 10.45 -11.41 -33.15
C SER A 21 11.98 -11.31 -33.19
N THR A 22 12.68 -11.89 -32.23
CA THR A 22 14.11 -12.21 -32.40
C THR A 22 14.21 -13.36 -33.39
N GLN A 23 14.25 -12.99 -34.66
CA GLN A 23 14.33 -13.88 -35.80
C GLN A 23 15.63 -14.69 -35.71
N MET A 24 15.51 -15.98 -35.42
CA MET A 24 16.65 -16.90 -35.31
C MET A 24 17.18 -17.22 -36.70
N CYS A 25 18.50 -17.26 -36.84
CA CYS A 25 19.13 -17.84 -38.00
C CYS A 25 18.74 -19.31 -38.12
N PRO A 26 18.62 -19.87 -39.34
CA PRO A 26 18.42 -21.30 -39.49
C PRO A 26 19.56 -22.05 -38.79
N ASP A 27 19.24 -23.03 -37.95
CA ASP A 27 20.21 -23.87 -37.21
C ASP A 27 21.02 -24.82 -38.12
N ASP A 28 21.18 -24.50 -39.41
CA ASP A 28 21.93 -25.33 -40.33
C ASP A 28 23.43 -25.06 -40.20
N LEU A 29 24.20 -26.13 -39.96
CA LEU A 29 25.64 -26.12 -39.68
C LEU A 29 26.49 -25.46 -40.77
N ASN A 30 25.93 -25.23 -41.96
CA ASN A 30 26.65 -24.67 -43.11
C ASN A 30 26.23 -23.23 -43.47
N CYS A 31 25.43 -22.56 -42.64
CA CYS A 31 25.00 -21.18 -42.87
C CYS A 31 25.60 -20.22 -41.83
N VAL A 32 26.20 -19.12 -42.31
CA VAL A 32 26.73 -18.04 -41.46
C VAL A 32 25.95 -16.76 -41.73
N CYS A 33 25.19 -16.32 -40.74
CA CYS A 33 24.51 -15.02 -40.76
C CYS A 33 25.47 -13.90 -40.35
N ARG A 34 25.43 -12.76 -41.05
CA ARG A 34 26.26 -11.59 -40.71
C ARG A 34 25.39 -10.38 -40.40
N GLY A 35 25.28 -10.03 -39.12
CA GLY A 35 24.63 -8.78 -38.65
C GLY A 35 23.14 -8.92 -38.30
N THR A 36 22.46 -7.77 -38.15
CA THR A 36 21.02 -7.66 -37.89
C THR A 36 20.17 -7.61 -39.17
N SER A 37 20.81 -7.42 -40.32
CA SER A 37 20.24 -7.64 -41.65
C SER A 37 20.44 -9.09 -42.04
N ILE A 38 19.39 -9.75 -42.50
CA ILE A 38 19.33 -11.19 -42.74
C ILE A 38 20.03 -11.54 -44.07
N GLU A 39 21.34 -11.26 -44.13
CA GLU A 39 22.24 -11.80 -45.13
C GLU A 39 22.83 -13.10 -44.56
N CYS A 40 22.36 -14.22 -45.09
CA CYS A 40 22.86 -15.54 -44.74
C CYS A 40 23.75 -16.05 -45.88
N ASN A 41 25.03 -16.32 -45.57
CA ASN A 41 25.92 -17.03 -46.49
C ASN A 41 25.88 -18.51 -46.15
N CYS A 42 25.26 -19.31 -47.02
CA CYS A 42 25.16 -20.76 -46.86
C CYS A 42 26.10 -21.47 -47.84
N ASN A 43 26.81 -22.50 -47.37
CA ASN A 43 27.58 -23.38 -48.23
C ASN A 43 26.82 -24.70 -48.43
N ILE A 44 26.23 -24.88 -49.60
CA ILE A 44 25.43 -26.07 -49.92
C ILE A 44 26.23 -26.90 -50.93
N ASN A 45 26.78 -28.03 -50.48
CA ASN A 45 27.61 -28.94 -51.31
C ASN A 45 28.83 -28.27 -51.96
N GLY A 46 29.50 -27.35 -51.26
CA GLY A 46 30.69 -26.66 -51.76
C GLY A 46 30.39 -25.40 -52.58
N GLN A 47 29.13 -25.00 -52.70
CA GLN A 47 28.71 -23.80 -53.42
C GLN A 47 28.24 -22.73 -52.43
N SER A 48 28.74 -21.50 -52.59
CA SER A 48 28.33 -20.36 -51.79
C SER A 48 27.03 -19.76 -52.33
N VAL A 49 26.01 -19.72 -51.47
CA VAL A 49 24.71 -19.12 -51.75
C VAL A 49 24.48 -17.98 -50.78
N LYS A 50 24.26 -16.79 -51.33
CA LYS A 50 23.85 -15.58 -50.60
C LYS A 50 22.34 -15.51 -50.57
N ILE A 51 21.78 -15.53 -49.36
CA ILE A 51 20.35 -15.38 -49.14
C ILE A 51 20.14 -14.06 -48.43
N ASP A 52 19.56 -13.09 -49.15
CA ASP A 52 19.15 -11.81 -48.57
C ASP A 52 17.65 -11.89 -48.33
N THR A 53 17.22 -11.90 -47.06
CA THR A 53 15.80 -11.86 -46.72
C THR A 53 15.43 -10.53 -46.09
N LEU A 54 14.36 -9.92 -46.61
CA LEU A 54 13.68 -8.82 -45.95
C LEU A 54 12.36 -9.34 -45.38
N PRO A 55 12.17 -9.37 -44.06
CA PRO A 55 10.98 -9.95 -43.44
C PRO A 55 9.70 -9.36 -44.03
N GLY A 56 8.84 -10.22 -44.57
CA GLY A 56 7.54 -9.82 -45.13
C GLY A 56 7.58 -9.11 -46.49
N VAL A 57 8.73 -8.98 -47.15
CA VAL A 57 8.83 -8.26 -48.44
C VAL A 57 9.38 -9.13 -49.57
N TYR A 58 10.57 -9.72 -49.45
CA TYR A 58 11.10 -10.66 -50.45
C TYR A 58 12.28 -11.49 -49.90
N MET A 59 12.54 -12.62 -50.55
CA MET A 59 13.75 -13.44 -50.39
C MET A 59 14.52 -13.41 -51.70
N ASN A 60 15.75 -12.91 -51.68
CA ASN A 60 16.64 -12.89 -52.83
C ASN A 60 17.72 -13.95 -52.64
N ILE A 61 17.82 -14.90 -53.56
CA ILE A 61 18.81 -15.97 -53.52
C ILE A 61 19.79 -15.73 -54.66
N LYS A 62 21.01 -15.31 -54.33
CA LYS A 62 22.11 -15.14 -55.28
C LYS A 62 23.05 -16.33 -55.16
N CYS A 63 23.21 -17.05 -56.26
CA CYS A 63 24.19 -18.13 -56.38
C CYS A 63 25.43 -17.61 -57.11
N GLU A 64 26.62 -17.71 -56.50
CA GLU A 64 27.87 -17.36 -57.19
C GLU A 64 28.36 -18.55 -58.03
N ASN A 65 28.54 -18.34 -59.34
CA ASN A 65 29.17 -19.27 -60.30
C ASN A 65 28.43 -20.59 -60.61
N ILE A 66 27.10 -20.58 -60.80
CA ILE A 66 26.36 -21.78 -61.23
C ILE A 66 25.31 -21.45 -62.29
N ALA A 67 25.24 -22.25 -63.35
CA ALA A 67 24.22 -22.13 -64.41
C ALA A 67 22.87 -22.77 -64.04
N THR A 68 22.85 -23.69 -63.08
CA THR A 68 21.62 -24.41 -62.65
C THR A 68 21.66 -24.68 -61.15
N PHE A 69 20.64 -24.22 -60.43
CA PHE A 69 20.51 -24.43 -58.98
C PHE A 69 19.29 -25.30 -58.65
N ASN A 70 19.46 -26.30 -57.78
CA ASN A 70 18.38 -27.19 -57.37
C ASN A 70 17.76 -26.70 -56.05
N TYR A 71 16.64 -26.00 -56.14
CA TYR A 71 15.87 -25.46 -55.00
C TYR A 71 15.45 -26.49 -53.96
N SER A 72 15.39 -27.77 -54.33
CA SER A 72 15.03 -28.86 -53.41
C SER A 72 16.06 -29.08 -52.29
N LYS A 73 17.23 -28.43 -52.38
CA LYS A 73 18.35 -28.58 -51.45
C LYS A 73 18.60 -27.34 -50.57
N LEU A 74 17.73 -26.33 -50.60
CA LEU A 74 17.84 -25.17 -49.71
C LEU A 74 17.61 -25.61 -48.24
N PRO A 75 18.39 -25.08 -47.28
CA PRO A 75 18.15 -25.32 -45.87
C PRO A 75 16.72 -24.87 -45.54
N GLN A 76 15.97 -25.75 -44.89
CA GLN A 76 14.65 -25.40 -44.37
C GLN A 76 14.90 -24.35 -43.30
N CYS A 77 14.59 -23.08 -43.60
CA CYS A 77 14.62 -22.04 -42.59
C CYS A 77 13.67 -22.50 -41.48
N VAL A 78 14.21 -22.65 -40.26
CA VAL A 78 13.45 -23.06 -39.08
C VAL A 78 12.60 -21.87 -38.65
N ASP A 79 11.57 -21.62 -39.45
CA ASP A 79 10.27 -21.14 -39.05
C ASP A 79 9.30 -21.43 -40.20
N ARG A 80 8.40 -22.38 -39.94
CA ARG A 80 7.23 -22.84 -40.71
C ARG A 80 6.86 -22.04 -41.97
N ILE A 81 7.66 -22.14 -43.03
CA ILE A 81 7.25 -21.80 -44.38
C ILE A 81 7.44 -23.06 -45.20
N GLY A 82 6.32 -23.71 -45.53
CA GLY A 82 6.28 -24.89 -46.38
C GLY A 82 6.91 -24.59 -47.74
N ASN A 83 7.56 -25.62 -48.29
CA ASN A 83 8.31 -25.62 -49.55
C ASN A 83 7.64 -24.81 -50.68
N LEU A 84 8.18 -23.62 -50.96
CA LEU A 84 7.77 -22.78 -52.10
C LEU A 84 8.69 -23.09 -53.29
N LYS A 85 8.14 -23.66 -54.36
CA LYS A 85 8.78 -23.72 -55.68
C LYS A 85 8.19 -22.59 -56.53
N SER A 86 8.98 -21.61 -56.93
CA SER A 86 8.62 -20.68 -58.00
C SER A 86 9.25 -21.15 -59.31
N GLY A 87 8.43 -21.49 -60.30
CA GLY A 87 8.87 -21.64 -61.69
C GLY A 87 8.40 -20.44 -62.50
N VAL A 88 9.32 -19.63 -63.01
CA VAL A 88 9.02 -18.66 -64.07
C VAL A 88 9.24 -19.35 -65.40
N ARG A 89 8.19 -19.49 -66.20
CA ARG A 89 8.27 -20.02 -67.56
C ARG A 89 8.24 -18.84 -68.53
N GLU A 90 9.41 -18.32 -68.88
CA GLU A 90 9.55 -17.46 -70.05
C GLU A 90 9.89 -18.32 -71.28
N ASN A 91 9.18 -18.07 -72.37
CA ASN A 91 9.32 -18.79 -73.63
C ASN A 91 10.79 -18.81 -74.07
N GLY A 92 11.30 -20.03 -74.29
CA GLY A 92 12.74 -20.31 -74.29
C GLY A 92 13.59 -19.41 -75.18
N MET A 93 14.47 -18.63 -74.55
CA MET A 93 15.81 -18.29 -75.02
C MET A 93 16.56 -17.58 -73.88
N LEU A 94 17.68 -18.15 -73.41
CA LEU A 94 18.50 -17.54 -72.37
C LEU A 94 19.34 -16.40 -72.97
N GLN A 95 19.05 -15.16 -72.60
CA GLN A 95 20.01 -14.05 -72.70
C GLN A 95 20.41 -13.59 -71.29
N ASN A 96 21.70 -13.67 -71.00
CA ASN A 96 22.29 -13.08 -69.80
C ASN A 96 22.39 -11.57 -69.98
N ASN A 97 21.38 -10.84 -69.51
CA ASN A 97 21.48 -9.40 -69.23
C ASN A 97 20.71 -9.13 -67.93
N GLU A 98 21.43 -8.75 -66.87
CA GLU A 98 20.86 -8.30 -65.61
C GLU A 98 20.16 -6.94 -65.79
N THR A 99 18.91 -6.97 -66.23
CA THR A 99 17.97 -5.87 -66.02
C THR A 99 16.93 -6.33 -65.02
N THR A 100 16.89 -5.70 -63.85
CA THR A 100 15.86 -5.92 -62.83
C THR A 100 14.54 -5.34 -63.35
N ILE A 101 13.81 -6.13 -64.13
CA ILE A 101 12.48 -5.79 -64.61
C ILE A 101 11.52 -5.88 -63.42
N LYS A 102 11.17 -4.73 -62.83
CA LYS A 102 10.11 -4.58 -61.82
C LYS A 102 8.73 -4.57 -62.48
N THR A 103 8.39 -5.59 -63.25
CA THR A 103 7.00 -5.75 -63.69
C THR A 103 6.20 -6.39 -62.56
N PRO A 104 5.05 -5.83 -62.16
CA PRO A 104 4.19 -6.47 -61.16
C PRO A 104 3.76 -7.83 -61.69
N THR A 105 4.16 -8.89 -61.01
CA THR A 105 3.79 -10.27 -61.31
C THR A 105 2.27 -10.33 -61.27
N LYS A 106 1.60 -10.56 -62.41
CA LYS A 106 0.12 -10.51 -62.44
C LYS A 106 -0.52 -11.69 -61.72
N GLU A 107 0.16 -12.83 -61.71
CA GLU A 107 -0.32 -14.09 -61.17
C GLU A 107 0.80 -14.80 -60.42
N VAL A 108 0.48 -15.35 -59.26
CA VAL A 108 1.37 -16.18 -58.45
C VAL A 108 0.77 -17.59 -58.42
N LEU A 109 1.51 -18.55 -58.98
CA LEU A 109 1.15 -19.96 -58.97
C LEU A 109 1.74 -20.61 -57.72
N VAL A 110 0.87 -21.02 -56.80
CA VAL A 110 1.27 -21.80 -55.63
C VAL A 110 1.03 -23.27 -55.92
N ASP A 111 2.10 -24.06 -56.04
CA ASP A 111 1.97 -25.50 -56.31
C ASP A 111 1.29 -26.21 -55.14
N ASN A 112 0.22 -26.94 -55.46
CA ASN A 112 -0.77 -27.44 -54.52
C ASN A 112 -0.29 -28.65 -53.68
N LYS A 113 0.92 -29.16 -53.95
CA LYS A 113 1.35 -30.46 -53.42
C LYS A 113 1.74 -30.49 -51.94
N ASN A 114 1.96 -29.35 -51.27
CA ASN A 114 2.48 -29.31 -49.90
C ASN A 114 1.85 -28.25 -48.98
N LEU A 115 0.72 -27.64 -49.36
CA LEU A 115 0.06 -26.69 -48.47
C LEU A 115 -0.62 -27.44 -47.32
N ILE A 116 -0.01 -27.36 -46.14
CA ILE A 116 -0.63 -27.84 -44.90
C ILE A 116 -1.86 -26.96 -44.61
N CYS A 117 -3.01 -27.58 -44.35
CA CYS A 117 -4.27 -26.87 -44.06
C CYS A 117 -4.26 -26.23 -42.66
N GLY A 118 -3.36 -25.26 -42.44
CA GLY A 118 -3.21 -24.51 -41.19
C GLY A 118 -3.50 -23.03 -41.38
N CYS A 119 -3.91 -22.35 -40.30
CA CYS A 119 -4.28 -20.92 -40.31
C CYS A 119 -3.18 -20.02 -40.86
N GLN A 120 -1.91 -20.35 -40.60
CA GLN A 120 -0.74 -19.58 -41.06
C GLN A 120 -0.68 -19.48 -42.59
N ASN A 121 -0.98 -20.57 -43.29
CA ASN A 121 -0.94 -20.60 -44.76
C ASN A 121 -2.12 -19.83 -45.36
N PHE A 122 -3.29 -19.87 -44.73
CA PHE A 122 -4.43 -19.06 -45.15
C PHE A 122 -4.17 -17.56 -44.99
N TRP A 123 -3.54 -17.14 -43.89
CA TRP A 123 -3.15 -15.74 -43.70
C TRP A 123 -2.11 -15.29 -44.71
N PHE A 124 -1.14 -16.15 -45.05
CA PHE A 124 -0.17 -15.85 -46.09
C PHE A 124 -0.84 -15.66 -47.46
N LEU A 125 -1.77 -16.55 -47.84
CA LEU A 125 -2.49 -16.43 -49.09
C LEU A 125 -3.36 -15.16 -49.15
N ASP A 126 -4.04 -14.84 -48.06
CA ASP A 126 -4.83 -13.60 -47.94
C ASP A 126 -3.94 -12.35 -48.01
N PHE A 127 -2.76 -12.39 -47.38
CA PHE A 127 -1.76 -11.34 -47.46
C PHE A 127 -1.27 -11.15 -48.90
N VAL A 128 -0.88 -12.21 -49.59
CA VAL A 128 -0.41 -12.14 -50.99
C VAL A 128 -1.50 -11.56 -51.90
N GLN A 129 -2.73 -12.03 -51.74
CA GLN A 129 -3.86 -11.55 -52.54
C GLN A 129 -4.19 -10.07 -52.26
N THR A 130 -4.18 -9.66 -51.00
CA THR A 130 -4.55 -8.30 -50.58
C THR A 130 -3.44 -7.29 -50.84
N HIS A 131 -2.19 -7.60 -50.48
CA HIS A 131 -1.09 -6.64 -50.57
C HIS A 131 -0.49 -6.52 -51.96
N TRP A 132 -0.35 -7.62 -52.70
CA TRP A 132 0.31 -7.57 -54.01
C TRP A 132 -0.67 -7.38 -55.18
N LYS A 133 -1.99 -7.37 -54.91
CA LYS A 133 -3.06 -7.33 -55.92
C LYS A 133 -2.90 -8.42 -57.00
N THR A 134 -2.15 -9.47 -56.70
CA THR A 134 -1.90 -10.58 -57.61
C THR A 134 -3.04 -11.56 -57.48
N LYS A 135 -3.60 -12.00 -58.60
CA LYS A 135 -4.54 -13.12 -58.57
C LYS A 135 -3.72 -14.37 -58.25
N VAL A 136 -4.01 -15.02 -57.12
CA VAL A 136 -3.50 -16.36 -56.86
C VAL A 136 -4.32 -17.28 -57.75
N ALA A 137 -3.66 -17.93 -58.72
CA ALA A 137 -4.33 -18.90 -59.59
C ALA A 137 -4.93 -20.03 -58.74
N GLU A 138 -6.14 -20.47 -59.07
CA GLU A 138 -6.99 -21.38 -58.28
C GLU A 138 -6.18 -22.41 -57.47
N VAL A 139 -6.00 -22.13 -56.18
CA VAL A 139 -5.45 -23.10 -55.24
C VAL A 139 -6.55 -24.12 -55.05
N ASP A 140 -6.36 -25.32 -55.58
CA ASP A 140 -7.35 -26.40 -55.48
C ASP A 140 -7.39 -26.93 -54.04
N PHE A 141 -8.15 -26.25 -53.18
CA PHE A 141 -8.33 -26.58 -51.77
C PHE A 141 -9.11 -27.88 -51.54
N LYS A 142 -9.32 -28.75 -52.55
CA LYS A 142 -10.02 -30.04 -52.38
C LYS A 142 -9.52 -30.88 -51.20
N HIS A 143 -8.25 -30.73 -50.82
CA HIS A 143 -7.64 -31.46 -49.69
C HIS A 143 -7.82 -30.75 -48.33
N CYS A 144 -8.22 -29.47 -48.31
CA CYS A 144 -8.50 -28.72 -47.10
C CYS A 144 -10.00 -28.59 -46.88
N ASN A 145 -10.46 -28.97 -45.69
CA ASN A 145 -11.86 -28.82 -45.33
C ASN A 145 -12.21 -27.31 -45.31
N ILE A 146 -13.25 -26.88 -46.05
CA ILE A 146 -13.68 -25.46 -46.13
C ILE A 146 -13.90 -24.86 -44.73
N TRP A 147 -14.32 -25.68 -43.77
CA TRP A 147 -14.50 -25.29 -42.39
C TRP A 147 -13.22 -24.82 -41.70
N SER A 148 -12.05 -25.30 -42.11
CA SER A 148 -10.77 -24.89 -41.51
C SER A 148 -10.50 -23.39 -41.68
N PHE A 149 -10.87 -22.82 -42.83
CA PHE A 149 -10.74 -21.39 -43.09
C PHE A 149 -11.62 -20.58 -42.14
N THR A 150 -12.92 -20.92 -42.08
CA THR A 150 -13.89 -20.24 -41.21
C THR A 150 -13.49 -20.34 -39.74
N VAL A 151 -13.00 -21.50 -39.29
CA VAL A 151 -12.55 -21.70 -37.90
C VAL A 151 -11.34 -20.83 -37.55
N CYS A 152 -10.37 -20.69 -38.46
CA CYS A 152 -9.20 -19.85 -38.24
C CYS A 152 -9.57 -18.37 -38.08
N TYR A 153 -10.48 -17.85 -38.90
CA TYR A 153 -10.94 -16.47 -38.78
C TYR A 153 -11.82 -16.25 -37.56
N MET A 154 -12.73 -17.19 -37.27
CA MET A 154 -13.61 -17.10 -36.10
C MET A 154 -12.82 -17.08 -34.78
N THR A 155 -11.81 -17.93 -34.65
CA THR A 155 -10.96 -17.93 -33.43
C THR A 155 -10.22 -16.61 -33.26
N PHE A 156 -9.70 -16.04 -34.36
CA PHE A 156 -9.05 -14.72 -34.34
C PHE A 156 -10.03 -13.60 -33.93
N TYR A 157 -11.23 -13.56 -34.52
CA TYR A 157 -12.25 -12.58 -34.15
C TYR A 157 -12.71 -12.71 -32.70
N ILE A 158 -12.87 -13.94 -32.20
CA ILE A 158 -13.19 -14.20 -30.79
C ILE A 158 -12.09 -13.64 -29.88
N MET A 159 -10.82 -13.87 -30.22
CA MET A 159 -9.69 -13.34 -29.43
C MET A 159 -9.65 -11.81 -29.44
N ILE A 160 -9.84 -11.17 -30.60
CA ILE A 160 -9.94 -9.70 -30.70
C ILE A 160 -11.09 -9.18 -29.85
N PHE A 161 -12.26 -9.83 -29.91
CA PHE A 161 -13.43 -9.42 -29.15
C PHE A 161 -13.18 -9.52 -27.64
N ILE A 162 -12.58 -10.63 -27.18
CA ILE A 162 -12.19 -10.80 -25.77
C ILE A 162 -11.22 -9.69 -25.34
N ILE A 163 -10.17 -9.42 -26.11
CA ILE A 163 -9.21 -8.36 -25.79
C ILE A 163 -9.89 -6.99 -25.74
N ALA A 164 -10.75 -6.68 -26.72
CA ALA A 164 -11.49 -5.42 -26.76
C ALA A 164 -12.41 -5.26 -25.54
N THR A 165 -13.14 -6.30 -25.13
CA THR A 165 -14.00 -6.27 -23.94
C THR A 165 -13.21 -6.04 -22.65
N PHE A 166 -12.06 -6.69 -22.48
CA PHE A 166 -11.18 -6.44 -21.33
C PHE A 166 -10.67 -5.01 -21.28
N MET A 167 -10.29 -4.44 -22.43
CA MET A 167 -9.84 -3.04 -22.52
C MET A 167 -10.95 -2.06 -22.13
N VAL A 168 -12.19 -2.30 -22.58
CA VAL A 168 -13.35 -1.49 -22.20
C VAL A 168 -13.62 -1.56 -20.70
N ILE A 169 -13.59 -2.77 -20.12
CA ILE A 169 -13.77 -2.96 -18.66
C ILE A 169 -12.68 -2.21 -17.88
N ALA A 170 -11.43 -2.29 -18.30
CA ALA A 170 -10.31 -1.62 -17.64
C ALA A 170 -10.48 -0.08 -17.65
N VAL A 171 -10.95 0.49 -18.77
CA VAL A 171 -11.24 1.93 -18.87
C VAL A 171 -12.38 2.32 -17.93
N ILE A 172 -13.47 1.54 -17.89
CA ILE A 172 -14.61 1.79 -16.98
C ILE A 172 -14.17 1.74 -15.51
N VAL A 173 -13.42 0.71 -15.12
CA VAL A 173 -12.91 0.57 -13.73
C VAL A 173 -12.01 1.74 -13.37
N THR A 174 -11.14 2.16 -14.28
CA THR A 174 -10.24 3.31 -14.07
C THR A 174 -11.05 4.60 -13.91
N PHE A 175 -12.04 4.84 -14.76
CA PHE A 175 -12.92 6.00 -14.69
C PHE A 175 -13.71 6.04 -13.38
N MET A 176 -14.30 4.90 -12.98
CA MET A 176 -14.98 4.75 -11.69
C MET A 176 -14.01 5.00 -10.52
N TYR A 177 -12.79 4.49 -10.58
CA TYR A 177 -11.77 4.76 -9.56
C TYR A 177 -11.50 6.26 -9.41
N PHE A 178 -11.39 7.02 -10.50
CA PHE A 178 -11.18 8.46 -10.43
C PHE A 178 -12.37 9.21 -9.82
N ILE A 179 -13.61 8.88 -10.20
CA ILE A 179 -14.82 9.48 -9.62
C ILE A 179 -14.93 9.17 -8.12
N TYR A 180 -14.67 7.92 -7.75
CA TYR A 180 -14.87 7.43 -6.39
C TYR A 180 -13.61 7.50 -5.51
N LYS A 181 -12.50 8.06 -5.99
CA LYS A 181 -11.19 8.03 -5.31
C LYS A 181 -11.25 8.51 -3.86
N GLN A 182 -12.02 9.56 -3.57
CA GLN A 182 -12.17 10.06 -2.20
C GLN A 182 -12.90 9.07 -1.29
N LYS A 183 -14.01 8.48 -1.77
CA LYS A 183 -14.79 7.48 -1.02
C LYS A 183 -14.02 6.18 -0.85
N VAL A 184 -13.34 5.72 -1.90
CA VAL A 184 -12.52 4.51 -1.91
C VAL A 184 -11.34 4.65 -0.96
N ASN A 185 -10.66 5.80 -0.89
CA ASN A 185 -9.59 6.02 0.08
C ASN A 185 -10.09 6.00 1.52
N ALA A 186 -11.26 6.58 1.80
CA ALA A 186 -11.86 6.53 3.13
C ALA A 186 -12.26 5.08 3.50
N PHE A 187 -12.83 4.34 2.55
CA PHE A 187 -13.24 2.95 2.73
C PHE A 187 -12.03 2.01 2.92
N LEU A 188 -10.99 2.14 2.09
CA LEU A 188 -9.72 1.43 2.23
C LEU A 188 -9.06 1.74 3.56
N LYS A 189 -9.01 3.01 3.99
CA LYS A 189 -8.50 3.36 5.32
C LYS A 189 -9.29 2.68 6.42
N ARG A 190 -10.62 2.60 6.32
CA ARG A 190 -11.47 1.92 7.30
C ARG A 190 -11.21 0.41 7.34
N ILE A 191 -11.10 -0.23 6.18
CA ILE A 191 -10.79 -1.67 6.08
C ILE A 191 -9.39 -1.96 6.62
N CYS A 192 -8.38 -1.20 6.19
CA CYS A 192 -7.01 -1.35 6.66
C CYS A 192 -6.94 -1.13 8.17
N PHE A 193 -7.57 -0.08 8.68
CA PHE A 193 -7.62 0.20 10.11
C PHE A 193 -8.25 -0.98 10.87
N ASN A 194 -9.35 -1.55 10.38
CA ASN A 194 -9.97 -2.72 11.01
C ASN A 194 -9.10 -3.98 10.95
N LEU A 195 -8.40 -4.22 9.84
CA LEU A 195 -7.50 -5.38 9.69
C LEU A 195 -6.27 -5.25 10.61
N PHE A 196 -5.65 -4.07 10.65
CA PHE A 196 -4.51 -3.80 11.51
C PHE A 196 -4.88 -3.74 13.00
N ARG A 197 -6.13 -3.39 13.34
CA ARG A 197 -6.61 -3.43 14.72
C ARG A 197 -6.66 -4.83 15.28
N HIS A 198 -6.80 -5.88 14.45
CA HIS A 198 -6.87 -7.25 14.96
C HIS A 198 -5.50 -7.91 15.14
N THR A 199 -4.48 -7.49 14.38
CA THR A 199 -3.16 -8.14 14.37
C THR A 199 -2.17 -7.55 15.38
N PHE A 200 -2.41 -6.33 15.89
CA PHE A 200 -1.48 -5.65 16.81
C PHE A 200 -1.89 -5.63 18.29
N TYR A 201 -3.07 -6.17 18.67
CA TYR A 201 -3.37 -6.41 20.09
C TYR A 201 -2.77 -7.75 20.53
N LYS A 202 -1.44 -7.85 20.53
CA LYS A 202 -0.81 -8.72 21.51
C LYS A 202 -1.20 -8.10 22.86
N LYS A 203 -1.97 -8.83 23.66
CA LYS A 203 -2.43 -8.42 24.98
C LYS A 203 -1.20 -8.26 25.87
N GLU A 204 -0.48 -7.15 25.76
CA GLU A 204 0.54 -6.78 26.71
C GLU A 204 -0.16 -6.61 28.06
N ASP A 205 0.35 -7.30 29.07
CA ASP A 205 -0.19 -7.23 30.42
C ASP A 205 -0.19 -5.77 30.88
N LYS A 206 -1.37 -5.15 30.87
CA LYS A 206 -1.54 -3.77 31.31
C LYS A 206 -1.09 -3.70 32.77
N LYS A 207 -0.09 -2.86 33.04
CA LYS A 207 0.34 -2.58 34.41
C LYS A 207 -0.41 -1.36 34.92
N ILE A 208 -1.11 -1.54 36.03
CA ILE A 208 -1.84 -0.47 36.71
C ILE A 208 -1.10 -0.16 38.00
N VAL A 209 -0.63 1.08 38.16
CA VAL A 209 0.05 1.53 39.37
C VAL A 209 -0.94 2.28 40.25
N VAL A 210 -1.12 1.83 41.49
CA VAL A 210 -1.97 2.52 42.47
C VAL A 210 -1.07 3.23 43.49
N LYS A 211 -1.10 4.56 43.50
CA LYS A 211 -0.40 5.41 44.46
C LYS A 211 -1.37 5.90 45.52
N TYR A 212 -1.00 5.78 46.78
CA TYR A 212 -1.86 6.12 47.91
C TYR A 212 -1.01 6.56 49.12
N SER A 213 -1.64 7.22 50.10
CA SER A 213 -1.00 7.51 51.38
C SER A 213 -0.96 6.25 52.23
N ILE A 214 0.10 6.02 53.01
CA ILE A 214 0.17 4.86 53.90
C ILE A 214 -1.00 4.82 54.91
N PHE A 215 -1.54 5.98 55.28
CA PHE A 215 -2.70 6.08 56.17
C PHE A 215 -4.02 5.63 55.53
N ASP A 216 -4.06 5.50 54.20
CA ASP A 216 -5.25 5.05 53.46
C ASP A 216 -5.12 3.59 52.98
N GLU A 217 -4.09 2.86 53.45
CA GLU A 217 -3.76 1.52 52.98
C GLU A 217 -4.92 0.54 53.15
N GLU A 218 -5.58 0.56 54.30
CA GLU A 218 -6.70 -0.33 54.60
C GLU A 218 -7.84 -0.15 53.59
N PHE A 219 -8.26 1.10 53.36
CA PHE A 219 -9.28 1.42 52.36
C PHE A 219 -8.87 0.98 50.95
N VAL A 220 -7.61 1.21 50.56
CA VAL A 220 -7.14 0.80 49.24
C VAL A 220 -7.19 -0.71 49.07
N LEU A 221 -6.74 -1.47 50.07
CA LEU A 221 -6.74 -2.94 50.04
C LEU A 221 -8.15 -3.53 50.05
N GLN A 222 -9.08 -2.93 50.79
CA GLN A 222 -10.45 -3.43 50.95
C GLN A 222 -11.37 -3.04 49.79
N GLU A 223 -11.26 -1.81 49.28
CA GLU A 223 -12.23 -1.26 48.33
C GLU A 223 -11.65 -1.11 46.91
N ILE A 224 -10.49 -0.49 46.79
CA ILE A 224 -9.91 -0.14 45.48
C ILE A 224 -9.35 -1.36 44.77
N ILE A 225 -8.56 -2.18 45.48
CA ILE A 225 -7.86 -3.31 44.88
C ILE A 225 -8.83 -4.39 44.39
N PRO A 226 -9.86 -4.80 45.15
CA PRO A 226 -10.82 -5.78 44.65
C PRO A 226 -11.57 -5.30 43.41
N GLY A 227 -12.06 -4.06 43.40
CA GLY A 227 -12.75 -3.52 42.23
C GLY A 227 -11.86 -3.34 40.99
N LEU A 228 -10.55 -3.14 41.17
CA LEU A 228 -9.57 -3.16 40.07
C LEU A 228 -9.17 -4.58 39.63
N LYS A 229 -9.18 -5.57 40.54
CA LYS A 229 -8.85 -6.98 40.20
C LYS A 229 -9.90 -7.63 39.31
N ASP A 230 -11.15 -7.23 39.47
CA ASP A 230 -12.23 -7.63 38.57
C ASP A 230 -12.03 -7.10 37.14
N TYR A 231 -11.01 -6.24 36.91
CA TYR A 231 -10.74 -5.59 35.65
C TYR A 231 -9.52 -6.13 34.88
N ASP A 232 -9.80 -6.64 33.69
CA ASP A 232 -8.89 -6.78 32.53
C ASP A 232 -7.59 -7.60 32.74
N ASN A 233 -7.55 -8.49 33.74
CA ASN A 233 -6.37 -9.27 34.14
C ASN A 233 -5.11 -8.40 34.33
N ALA A 234 -5.28 -7.11 34.66
CA ALA A 234 -4.18 -6.18 34.74
C ALA A 234 -3.27 -6.49 35.93
N LYS A 235 -1.96 -6.34 35.75
CA LYS A 235 -1.00 -6.45 36.86
C LYS A 235 -1.05 -5.18 37.70
N ILE A 236 -1.68 -5.26 38.86
CA ILE A 236 -1.80 -4.13 39.79
C ILE A 236 -0.52 -4.04 40.62
N ILE A 237 0.09 -2.85 40.66
CA ILE A 237 1.29 -2.52 41.42
C ILE A 237 0.94 -1.44 42.43
N MET A 238 0.96 -1.79 43.70
CA MET A 238 0.71 -0.86 44.81
C MET A 238 2.00 -0.10 45.15
N LYS A 239 1.94 1.23 45.22
CA LYS A 239 3.07 2.10 45.56
C LYS A 239 2.65 3.10 46.66
N PRO A 240 2.82 2.75 47.95
CA PRO A 240 2.56 3.70 49.03
C PRO A 240 3.52 4.89 48.95
N VAL A 241 3.00 6.09 49.18
CA VAL A 241 3.78 7.33 49.23
C VAL A 241 4.20 7.60 50.67
N MET A 242 5.50 7.44 50.93
CA MET A 242 6.14 7.77 52.20
C MET A 242 6.61 9.23 52.20
N THR A 243 6.51 9.90 53.34
CA THR A 243 6.89 11.31 53.58
C THR A 243 8.39 11.61 53.53
N HIS A 244 9.24 10.67 53.13
CA HIS A 244 10.68 10.91 53.10
C HIS A 244 11.09 11.80 51.92
N LYS A 245 11.27 13.09 52.27
CA LYS A 245 11.89 14.14 51.47
C LYS A 245 13.09 13.59 50.69
N ASN A 246 13.10 13.90 49.39
CA ASN A 246 14.24 13.84 48.48
C ASN A 246 14.43 12.51 47.73
N ASN A 247 13.55 12.25 46.74
CA ASN A 247 13.89 11.74 45.38
C ASN A 247 12.70 11.10 44.62
N LEU A 248 11.46 11.21 45.11
CA LEU A 248 10.30 10.55 44.50
C LEU A 248 10.06 10.94 43.01
N MET A 249 10.29 12.20 42.63
CA MET A 249 10.05 12.64 41.24
C MET A 249 11.00 12.02 40.21
N LYS A 250 12.25 11.69 40.57
CA LYS A 250 13.21 11.10 39.62
C LYS A 250 12.94 9.62 39.36
N LYS A 251 12.42 8.89 40.36
CA LYS A 251 12.16 7.44 40.25
C LYS A 251 10.89 7.11 39.46
N ILE A 252 9.97 8.06 39.32
CA ILE A 252 8.72 7.87 38.56
C ILE A 252 8.93 8.02 37.05
N MET A 253 10.00 8.67 36.60
CA MET A 253 10.23 8.94 35.18
C MET A 253 11.01 7.84 34.43
N SER A 254 11.49 6.79 35.11
CA SER A 254 12.38 5.79 34.49
C SER A 254 11.74 4.43 34.19
N GLU A 255 10.45 4.22 34.46
CA GLU A 255 9.77 2.98 34.07
C GLU A 255 9.17 3.16 32.67
N ASN A 256 9.87 2.62 31.67
CA ASN A 256 9.57 2.74 30.24
C ASN A 256 8.30 1.98 29.78
N GLY A 257 7.32 1.76 30.67
CA GLY A 257 6.02 1.17 30.34
C GLY A 257 4.92 2.24 30.26
N ILE A 258 3.94 2.05 29.37
CA ILE A 258 2.69 2.83 29.40
C ILE A 258 1.86 2.31 30.57
N GLU A 259 2.26 2.66 31.79
CA GLU A 259 1.55 2.26 33.00
C GLU A 259 0.45 3.30 33.29
N MET A 260 -0.79 2.85 33.44
CA MET A 260 -1.84 3.72 33.94
C MET A 260 -1.65 3.89 35.44
N THR A 261 -1.63 5.13 35.91
CA THR A 261 -1.47 5.43 37.34
C THR A 261 -2.79 5.88 37.94
N PHE A 262 -3.31 5.18 38.92
CA PHE A 262 -4.36 5.67 39.81
C PHE A 262 -3.72 6.33 41.02
N VAL A 263 -4.11 7.56 41.33
CA VAL A 263 -3.70 8.27 42.53
C VAL A 263 -4.91 8.42 43.43
N ILE A 264 -4.85 7.77 44.59
CA ILE A 264 -5.87 7.88 45.64
C ILE A 264 -5.62 9.20 46.37
N PHE A 265 -6.43 10.19 46.02
CA PHE A 265 -6.31 11.57 46.46
C PHE A 265 -7.25 11.78 47.66
N SER A 266 -6.69 11.68 48.86
CA SER A 266 -7.36 11.89 50.14
C SER A 266 -6.75 13.11 50.88
N PRO A 267 -7.39 13.62 51.95
CA PRO A 267 -6.75 14.53 52.90
C PRO A 267 -5.39 14.04 53.41
N ASN A 268 -5.26 12.74 53.71
CA ASN A 268 -3.99 12.15 54.16
C ASN A 268 -2.91 12.20 53.07
N TYR A 269 -3.27 11.90 51.81
CA TYR A 269 -2.36 12.00 50.67
C TYR A 269 -1.89 13.43 50.43
N LEU A 270 -2.81 14.39 50.56
CA LEU A 270 -2.53 15.81 50.41
C LEU A 270 -1.55 16.29 51.48
N MET A 271 -1.78 15.93 52.75
CA MET A 271 -0.91 16.32 53.86
C MET A 271 0.49 15.71 53.76
N THR A 272 0.58 14.44 53.34
CA THR A 272 1.87 13.74 53.22
C THR A 272 2.67 14.24 52.02
N THR A 273 2.02 14.46 50.87
CA THR A 273 2.71 14.76 49.60
C THR A 273 2.88 16.26 49.34
N TYR A 274 1.90 17.08 49.76
CA TYR A 274 1.78 18.48 49.35
C TYR A 274 1.64 19.46 50.52
N SER A 275 1.97 19.07 51.75
CA SER A 275 1.89 19.96 52.94
C SER A 275 2.55 21.32 52.76
N GLN A 276 3.63 21.41 51.96
CA GLN A 276 4.39 22.64 51.73
C GLN A 276 4.17 23.26 50.34
N VAL A 277 3.17 22.79 49.58
CA VAL A 277 2.99 23.16 48.18
C VAL A 277 1.73 24.01 47.99
N ASN A 278 1.87 25.13 47.27
CA ASN A 278 0.72 25.97 46.92
C ASN A 278 -0.28 25.21 46.05
N ILE A 279 -1.57 25.36 46.33
CA ILE A 279 -2.72 24.77 45.62
C ILE A 279 -2.59 24.90 44.09
N LYS A 280 -2.15 26.07 43.60
CA LYS A 280 -1.97 26.32 42.15
C LYS A 280 -0.94 25.38 41.54
N LYS A 281 0.13 25.07 42.28
CA LYS A 281 1.18 24.13 41.84
C LYS A 281 0.66 22.70 41.85
N ILE A 282 -0.09 22.30 42.87
CA ILE A 282 -0.75 20.97 42.93
C ILE A 282 -1.62 20.74 41.69
N ARG A 283 -2.53 21.68 41.40
CA ARG A 283 -3.41 21.61 40.21
C ARG A 283 -2.60 21.58 38.91
N GLY A 284 -1.55 22.40 38.83
CA GLY A 284 -0.64 22.42 37.69
C GLY A 284 0.07 21.08 37.46
N GLU A 285 0.45 20.38 38.53
CA GLU A 285 1.04 19.04 38.46
C GLU A 285 0.00 17.99 38.05
N MET A 286 -1.21 18.04 38.59
CA MET A 286 -2.31 17.14 38.21
C MET A 286 -2.64 17.20 36.72
N LEU A 287 -2.69 18.40 36.15
CA LEU A 287 -2.97 18.61 34.72
C LEU A 287 -1.80 18.20 33.80
N LYS A 288 -0.57 18.17 34.33
CA LYS A 288 0.63 17.78 33.57
C LYS A 288 0.86 16.27 33.58
N ALA A 289 0.33 15.56 34.57
CA ALA A 289 0.48 14.12 34.71
C ALA A 289 -0.22 13.39 33.55
N LYS A 290 0.55 12.64 32.76
CA LYS A 290 0.01 11.80 31.69
C LYS A 290 -0.41 10.45 32.25
N ASN A 291 -1.45 9.84 31.66
CA ASN A 291 -1.95 8.52 32.03
C ASN A 291 -2.25 8.38 33.54
N THR A 292 -2.61 9.48 34.20
CA THR A 292 -2.87 9.51 35.64
C THR A 292 -4.34 9.84 35.88
N VAL A 293 -4.99 9.03 36.71
CA VAL A 293 -6.39 9.23 37.13
C VAL A 293 -6.40 9.50 38.63
N TYR A 294 -7.00 10.60 39.04
CA TYR A 294 -7.11 11.01 40.42
C TYR A 294 -8.45 10.57 41.00
N ILE A 295 -8.43 9.66 41.96
CA ILE A 295 -9.64 9.21 42.66
C ILE A 295 -9.72 10.01 43.96
N PHE A 296 -10.70 10.91 44.05
CA PHE A 296 -10.92 11.72 45.24
C PHE A 296 -11.71 10.93 46.27
N VAL A 297 -11.11 10.72 47.44
CA VAL A 297 -11.70 9.94 48.53
C VAL A 297 -11.80 10.79 49.80
N ASP A 298 -13.01 10.88 50.37
CA ASP A 298 -13.29 11.62 51.61
C ASP A 298 -12.93 10.77 52.85
N ILE A 299 -11.66 10.38 52.97
CA ILE A 299 -11.16 9.60 54.10
C ILE A 299 -10.06 10.38 54.81
N GLY A 300 -10.27 10.65 56.10
CA GLY A 300 -9.35 11.40 56.93
C GLY A 300 -9.95 12.70 57.47
N PRO A 301 -9.12 13.57 58.05
CA PRO A 301 -9.59 14.80 58.69
C PRO A 301 -10.07 15.82 57.66
N ASP A 302 -11.01 16.66 58.08
CA ASP A 302 -11.50 17.78 57.27
C ASP A 302 -10.34 18.70 56.88
N ASN A 303 -10.22 18.97 55.59
CA ASN A 303 -9.16 19.81 55.04
C ASN A 303 -9.73 20.76 53.97
N SER A 304 -9.62 22.07 54.22
CA SER A 304 -10.16 23.11 53.35
C SER A 304 -9.52 23.13 51.96
N ILE A 305 -8.22 22.81 51.88
CA ILE A 305 -7.49 22.71 50.60
C ILE A 305 -8.01 21.52 49.80
N TYR A 306 -8.22 20.39 50.46
CA TYR A 306 -8.79 19.20 49.83
C TYR A 306 -10.20 19.50 49.28
N ALA A 307 -11.07 20.10 50.08
CA ALA A 307 -12.42 20.49 49.65
C ALA A 307 -12.38 21.40 48.41
N PHE A 308 -11.50 22.41 48.40
CA PHE A 308 -11.31 23.29 47.26
C PHE A 308 -10.82 22.54 46.00
N LEU A 309 -9.84 21.65 46.14
CA LEU A 309 -9.32 20.84 45.02
C LEU A 309 -10.38 19.87 44.48
N LYS A 310 -11.19 19.29 45.38
CA LYS A 310 -12.31 18.40 45.04
C LYS A 310 -13.37 19.15 44.22
N GLU A 311 -13.70 20.38 44.58
CA GLU A 311 -14.67 21.22 43.85
C GLU A 311 -14.12 21.66 42.48
N GLN A 312 -12.83 21.99 42.40
CA GLN A 312 -12.17 22.49 41.19
C GLN A 312 -11.57 21.40 40.29
N ARG A 313 -11.91 20.13 40.54
CA ARG A 313 -11.35 18.97 39.84
C ARG A 313 -11.78 18.93 38.37
N ASP A 314 -10.91 18.39 37.52
CA ASP A 314 -11.25 18.14 36.11
C ASP A 314 -11.91 16.76 35.96
N PRO A 315 -13.19 16.67 35.54
CA PRO A 315 -13.91 15.39 35.46
C PRO A 315 -13.33 14.44 34.40
N GLN A 316 -12.40 14.87 33.56
CA GLN A 316 -11.75 14.00 32.56
C GLN A 316 -10.62 13.17 33.14
N ILE A 317 -9.95 13.65 34.18
CA ILE A 317 -8.80 12.99 34.81
C ILE A 317 -9.05 12.65 36.28
N SER A 318 -10.24 12.95 36.79
CA SER A 318 -10.59 12.71 38.18
C SER A 318 -12.00 12.16 38.37
N ILE A 319 -12.16 11.36 39.41
CA ILE A 319 -13.42 10.69 39.76
C ILE A 319 -13.61 10.85 41.27
N LEU A 320 -14.82 11.16 41.75
CA LEU A 320 -15.11 11.05 43.18
C LEU A 320 -15.47 9.62 43.55
N TRP A 321 -14.91 9.16 44.65
CA TRP A 321 -15.44 8.02 45.38
C TRP A 321 -16.91 8.29 45.76
N ASN A 322 -17.75 7.26 45.71
CA ASN A 322 -19.22 7.32 45.90
C ASN A 322 -20.04 7.97 44.77
N GLU A 323 -19.44 8.38 43.64
CA GLU A 323 -20.24 8.75 42.46
C GLU A 323 -21.01 7.55 41.90
N LEU A 324 -22.24 7.79 41.42
CA LEU A 324 -23.01 6.79 40.69
C LEU A 324 -22.19 6.27 39.50
N ASN A 325 -22.12 4.94 39.37
CA ASN A 325 -21.34 4.25 38.35
C ASN A 325 -19.83 4.59 38.42
N PHE A 326 -19.27 4.69 39.63
CA PHE A 326 -17.84 4.91 39.87
C PHE A 326 -16.96 4.03 38.97
N TRP A 327 -17.15 2.71 39.02
CA TRP A 327 -16.35 1.75 38.25
C TRP A 327 -16.51 1.92 36.74
N GLY A 328 -17.73 2.18 36.25
CA GLY A 328 -17.92 2.46 34.82
C GLY A 328 -17.16 3.70 34.35
N LYS A 329 -17.04 4.74 35.18
CA LYS A 329 -16.21 5.92 34.88
C LYS A 329 -14.71 5.59 34.92
N VAL A 330 -14.26 4.82 35.91
CA VAL A 330 -12.87 4.31 35.97
C VAL A 330 -12.53 3.59 34.67
N MET A 331 -13.43 2.73 34.18
CA MET A 331 -13.24 1.97 32.95
C MET A 331 -13.28 2.84 31.70
N ASP A 332 -14.17 3.83 31.64
CA ASP A 332 -14.25 4.73 30.50
C ASP A 332 -12.98 5.61 30.37
N ILE A 333 -12.40 6.02 31.50
CA ILE A 333 -11.13 6.76 31.52
C ILE A 333 -9.94 5.82 31.19
N SER A 334 -9.98 4.56 31.66
CA SER A 334 -8.92 3.55 31.45
C SER A 334 -8.88 2.93 30.05
N SER A 335 -10.05 2.68 29.46
CA SER A 335 -10.19 2.01 28.16
C SER A 335 -9.89 2.91 26.96
N ARG A 336 -10.00 4.23 27.13
CA ARG A 336 -9.72 5.18 26.06
C ARG A 336 -8.21 5.29 25.87
N ASP A 337 -7.77 5.32 24.62
CA ASP A 337 -6.52 5.97 24.23
C ASP A 337 -6.57 7.45 24.65
N PHE A 338 -6.43 7.72 25.94
CA PHE A 338 -6.49 9.05 26.53
C PHE A 338 -5.47 9.97 25.86
N GLN A 339 -4.35 9.38 25.42
CA GLN A 339 -3.33 10.05 24.62
C GLN A 339 -3.80 10.50 23.24
N ASN A 340 -4.65 9.74 22.55
CA ASN A 340 -5.14 10.11 21.22
C ASN A 340 -6.07 11.33 21.32
N ARG A 341 -6.97 11.38 22.31
CA ARG A 341 -7.85 12.55 22.52
C ARG A 341 -7.10 13.82 22.91
N ILE A 342 -6.02 13.73 23.70
CA ILE A 342 -5.20 14.89 24.06
C ILE A 342 -4.40 15.41 22.87
N LYS A 343 -3.85 14.51 22.03
CA LYS A 343 -3.13 14.90 20.80
C LYS A 343 -4.06 15.63 19.82
N ASP A 344 -5.26 15.11 19.62
CA ASP A 344 -6.24 15.71 18.71
C ASP A 344 -6.65 17.12 19.18
N ARG A 345 -6.87 17.33 20.48
CA ARG A 345 -7.22 18.65 21.02
C ARG A 345 -6.07 19.66 21.03
N LYS A 346 -4.81 19.21 21.20
CA LYS A 346 -3.66 20.12 21.05
C LYS A 346 -3.51 20.60 19.61
N SER A 347 -3.79 19.74 18.64
CA SER A 347 -3.86 20.11 17.22
C SER A 347 -5.01 21.10 16.97
N GLU A 348 -6.18 20.84 17.52
CA GLU A 348 -7.36 21.70 17.37
C GLU A 348 -7.12 23.10 17.99
N ASN A 349 -6.55 23.17 19.20
CA ASN A 349 -6.21 24.44 19.84
C ASN A 349 -5.05 25.19 19.15
N ALA A 350 -4.14 24.49 18.48
CA ALA A 350 -3.11 25.13 17.63
C ALA A 350 -3.74 25.76 16.37
N SER A 351 -4.76 25.12 15.80
CA SER A 351 -5.52 25.68 14.67
C SER A 351 -6.38 26.89 15.07
N VAL A 352 -7.00 26.85 16.26
CA VAL A 352 -7.80 27.98 16.79
C VAL A 352 -6.92 29.17 17.16
N LYS A 353 -5.69 28.96 17.62
CA LYS A 353 -4.71 30.04 17.85
C LYS A 353 -4.28 30.76 16.56
N LYS A 354 -4.39 30.11 15.40
CA LYS A 354 -4.14 30.76 14.10
C LYS A 354 -5.33 31.59 13.61
N LEU A 355 -6.55 31.31 14.08
CA LEU A 355 -7.77 32.01 13.65
C LEU A 355 -8.19 33.20 14.54
N LYS A 356 -7.63 33.34 15.75
CA LYS A 356 -7.94 34.45 16.67
C LYS A 356 -6.73 35.33 16.95
N LYS A 357 -6.20 35.97 15.92
CA LYS A 357 -5.49 37.26 16.03
C LYS A 357 -6.45 38.43 15.74
N VAL A 358 -7.71 38.28 16.14
CA VAL A 358 -8.69 39.37 16.18
C VAL A 358 -8.70 39.91 17.60
N LYS A 359 -8.36 41.21 17.76
CA LYS A 359 -8.41 41.97 19.01
C LYS A 359 -9.79 41.82 19.67
N PHE A 360 -9.92 40.87 20.59
CA PHE A 360 -11.01 40.92 21.57
C PHE A 360 -10.54 41.78 22.74
N SER A 361 -10.94 43.05 22.69
CA SER A 361 -11.00 43.92 23.86
C SER A 361 -12.11 43.40 24.76
N SER A 362 -11.77 42.63 25.80
CA SER A 362 -12.71 42.32 26.88
C SER A 362 -12.13 42.85 28.19
N LYS A 363 -12.48 44.11 28.50
CA LYS A 363 -12.60 44.59 29.87
C LYS A 363 -13.73 43.78 30.53
N LYS A 364 -13.41 42.63 31.12
CA LYS A 364 -14.21 42.06 32.21
C LYS A 364 -13.29 41.98 33.41
N SER A 365 -13.49 42.92 34.32
CA SER A 365 -12.90 42.93 35.64
C SER A 365 -13.22 41.61 36.32
N PHE A 366 -12.18 40.79 36.50
CA PHE A 366 -12.15 39.81 37.57
C PHE A 366 -12.48 40.58 38.85
N MET A 367 -13.61 40.26 39.50
CA MET A 367 -13.78 40.62 40.89
C MET A 367 -12.54 40.12 41.62
N ARG A 368 -11.85 41.04 42.28
CA ARG A 368 -10.77 40.73 43.21
C ARG A 368 -11.32 39.69 44.16
N LEU A 369 -10.77 38.48 44.08
CA LEU A 369 -10.86 37.53 45.18
C LEU A 369 -10.38 38.28 46.42
N SER A 370 -11.22 38.33 47.44
CA SER A 370 -10.89 38.90 48.74
C SER A 370 -9.54 38.35 49.18
N ASP A 371 -8.62 39.25 49.53
CA ASP A 371 -7.31 38.89 50.05
C ASP A 371 -7.50 37.92 51.23
N TRP A 372 -7.02 36.70 51.04
CA TRP A 372 -6.94 35.73 52.12
C TRP A 372 -6.04 36.31 53.22
N PRO A 373 -6.43 36.23 54.50
CA PRO A 373 -5.57 36.71 55.57
C PRO A 373 -4.27 35.91 55.55
N HIS A 374 -3.17 36.61 55.35
CA HIS A 374 -1.83 36.12 55.66
C HIS A 374 -1.76 35.87 57.17
N PHE A 375 -2.16 34.69 57.61
CA PHE A 375 -1.78 34.19 58.94
C PHE A 375 -0.33 33.71 58.87
N GLU A 376 0.59 34.67 58.90
CA GLU A 376 1.90 34.45 59.51
C GLU A 376 1.72 34.65 61.01
N THR A 377 1.56 33.53 61.73
CA THR A 377 2.09 33.26 63.08
C THR A 377 1.50 31.93 63.54
N PHE A 378 2.17 30.83 63.17
CA PHE A 378 2.15 29.64 64.00
C PHE A 378 3.07 29.93 65.19
N GLU A 379 2.53 30.61 66.21
CA GLU A 379 3.15 30.56 67.53
C GLU A 379 2.94 29.17 68.11
N THR A 380 4.06 28.64 68.57
CA THR A 380 4.25 27.40 69.29
C THR A 380 3.29 27.24 70.46
N PHE A 381 2.57 26.12 70.50
CA PHE A 381 1.97 25.60 71.72
C PHE A 381 3.09 25.29 72.74
N ALA A 382 3.36 26.25 73.61
CA ALA A 382 4.05 26.05 74.87
C ALA A 382 3.22 26.73 75.95
N HIS A 383 2.49 25.93 76.74
CA HIS A 383 2.26 26.04 78.18
C HIS A 383 0.96 25.35 78.58
N SER A 384 1.12 24.17 79.17
CA SER A 384 0.17 23.58 80.11
C SER A 384 0.91 23.46 81.44
N GLN A 385 0.73 24.46 82.30
CA GLN A 385 0.82 24.34 83.75
C GLN A 385 -0.39 25.08 84.33
N VAL A 386 -1.32 24.32 84.88
CA VAL A 386 -1.91 24.51 86.22
C VAL A 386 -2.12 23.13 86.80
#